data_AF-R0MFM8-F1
#
_entry.id   AF-R0MFM8-F1
#
_cell.length_a   1.000
_cell.length_b   1.000
_cell.length_c   1.000
_cell.angle_alpha   90.00
_cell.angle_beta   90.00
_cell.angle_gamma   90.00
#
_symmetry.space_group_name_H-M   'P 1'
#
loop_
_entity.id
_entity.type
_entity.pdbx_description
1 polymer ?
#
loop_
_entity_poly.entity_id
_entity_poly.type
_entity_poly.pdbx_seq_one_letter_code
_entity_poly.pdbx_strand_id
1 'polypeptide(L)'
;MSVLALMMVTFGHVALLDGLLVAMWGFAFGLVPVGWSTWLATTVPDEAESAGGLLVASIQLAISAGAAGGGAVFDLNGASGVFVGSGVLLVSAMVIVLFAVRVKPVVSEE
;
A
#
# COMPACT_ATOMS: atom_id res chain seq x y z
N MET A 1 -5.45 -3.26 -5.41
CA MET A 1 -4.36 -2.41 -5.96
C MET A 1 -3.47 -3.13 -6.94
N SER A 2 -2.89 -4.30 -6.61
CA SER A 2 -2.02 -5.03 -7.56
C SER A 2 -2.69 -5.28 -8.92
N VAL A 3 -3.95 -5.76 -8.93
CA VAL A 3 -4.72 -5.94 -10.17
C VAL A 3 -4.83 -4.64 -10.98
N LEU A 4 -5.01 -3.49 -10.31
CA LEU A 4 -5.10 -2.19 -11.00
C LEU A 4 -3.77 -1.81 -11.65
N ALA A 5 -2.66 -2.02 -10.96
CA ALA A 5 -1.32 -1.78 -11.49
C ALA A 5 -1.03 -2.66 -12.72
N LEU A 6 -1.41 -3.94 -12.68
CA LEU A 6 -1.26 -4.84 -13.83
C LEU A 6 -2.17 -4.47 -15.00
N MET A 7 -3.40 -4.01 -14.73
CA MET A 7 -4.32 -3.52 -15.77
C MET A 7 -3.79 -2.26 -16.47
N MET A 8 -3.14 -1.33 -15.75
CA MET A 8 -2.49 -0.16 -16.36
C MET A 8 -1.34 -0.58 -17.30
N VAL A 9 -0.62 -1.66 -17.00
CA VAL A 9 0.42 -2.18 -17.90
C VAL A 9 -0.19 -2.73 -19.19
N THR A 10 -1.28 -3.50 -19.09
CA THR A 10 -1.90 -4.14 -20.26
C THR A 10 -2.70 -3.16 -21.13
N PHE A 11 -3.29 -2.13 -20.54
CA PHE A 11 -4.17 -1.18 -21.22
C PHE A 11 -3.69 0.27 -21.21
N GLY A 12 -2.42 0.53 -20.88
CA GLY A 12 -1.85 1.88 -20.74
C GLY A 12 -1.82 2.75 -22.01
N HIS A 13 -2.37 2.24 -23.12
CA HIS A 13 -2.62 3.00 -24.34
C HIS A 13 -3.97 3.76 -24.30
N VAL A 14 -4.83 3.51 -23.30
CA VAL A 14 -6.15 4.12 -23.16
C VAL A 14 -6.17 5.07 -21.96
N ALA A 15 -5.84 6.35 -22.19
CA ALA A 15 -5.70 7.35 -21.12
C ALA A 15 -6.93 7.48 -20.19
N LEU A 16 -8.15 7.33 -20.73
CA LEU A 16 -9.37 7.38 -19.93
C LEU A 16 -9.45 6.21 -18.93
N LEU A 17 -9.03 5.02 -19.36
CA LEU A 17 -9.00 3.84 -18.50
C LEU A 17 -7.94 3.98 -17.41
N ASP A 18 -6.75 4.47 -17.74
CA ASP A 18 -5.71 4.74 -16.74
C ASP A 18 -6.19 5.76 -15.70
N GLY A 19 -6.86 6.83 -16.13
CA GLY A 19 -7.47 7.80 -15.22
C GLY A 19 -8.46 7.16 -14.24
N LEU A 20 -9.33 6.28 -14.74
CA LEU A 20 -10.28 5.53 -13.91
C LEU A 20 -9.56 4.58 -12.93
N LEU A 21 -8.55 3.85 -13.40
CA LEU A 21 -7.78 2.92 -12.59
C LEU A 21 -6.99 3.65 -11.50
N VAL A 22 -6.45 4.84 -11.77
CA VAL A 22 -5.79 5.69 -10.78
C VAL A 22 -6.79 6.21 -9.75
N ALA A 23 -7.99 6.63 -10.18
CA ALA A 23 -9.05 7.04 -9.26
C ALA A 23 -9.46 5.89 -8.32
N MET A 24 -9.62 4.67 -8.86
CA MET A 24 -9.90 3.48 -8.07
C MET A 24 -8.75 3.11 -7.13
N TRP A 25 -7.50 3.30 -7.56
CA TRP A 25 -6.34 3.14 -6.69
C TRP A 25 -6.45 4.11 -5.51
N GLY A 26 -6.64 5.40 -5.76
CA GLY A 26 -6.79 6.41 -4.71
C GLY A 26 -7.92 6.08 -3.73
N PHE A 27 -9.08 5.67 -4.26
CA PHE A 27 -10.22 5.21 -3.46
C PHE A 27 -9.85 4.04 -2.54
N ALA A 28 -9.21 3.00 -3.09
CA ALA A 28 -8.77 1.85 -2.30
C ALA A 28 -7.71 2.23 -1.26
N PHE A 29 -6.81 3.17 -1.58
CA PHE A 29 -5.75 3.61 -0.66
C PHE A 29 -6.30 4.38 0.52
N GLY A 30 -7.38 5.15 0.32
CA GLY A 30 -7.97 6.00 1.36
C GLY A 30 -8.38 5.24 2.62
N LEU A 31 -8.66 3.94 2.51
CA LEU A 31 -8.99 3.09 3.66
C LEU A 31 -7.77 2.74 4.53
N VAL A 32 -6.57 2.76 3.95
CA VAL A 32 -5.34 2.29 4.60
C VAL A 32 -4.91 3.20 5.77
N PRO A 33 -4.80 4.54 5.60
CA PRO A 33 -4.45 5.44 6.71
C PRO A 33 -5.45 5.42 7.86
N VAL A 34 -6.74 5.27 7.55
CA VAL A 34 -7.80 5.21 8.57
C VAL A 34 -7.70 3.90 9.36
N GLY A 35 -7.51 2.76 8.67
CA GLY A 35 -7.35 1.46 9.32
C GLY A 35 -6.12 1.41 10.23
N TRP A 36 -4.97 1.93 9.77
CA TRP A 36 -3.75 1.96 10.57
C TRP A 36 -3.83 2.90 11.77
N SER A 37 -4.37 4.11 11.60
CA SER A 37 -4.51 5.05 12.73
C SER A 37 -5.46 4.50 13.80
N THR A 38 -6.57 3.88 13.40
CA THR A 38 -7.51 3.21 14.32
C THR A 38 -6.86 2.03 15.02
N TRP A 39 -6.14 1.18 14.29
CA TRP A 39 -5.43 0.03 14.86
C TRP A 39 -4.34 0.46 15.86
N LEU A 40 -3.58 1.51 15.55
CA LEU A 40 -2.52 2.02 16.40
C LEU A 40 -3.07 2.57 17.72
N ALA A 41 -4.12 3.40 17.63
CA ALA A 41 -4.80 3.97 18.79
C ALA A 41 -5.40 2.90 19.72
N THR A 42 -5.82 1.76 19.17
CA THR A 42 -6.42 0.66 19.95
C THR A 42 -5.40 -0.37 20.44
N THR A 43 -4.25 -0.54 19.76
CA THR A 43 -3.25 -1.56 20.10
C THR A 43 -2.24 -1.09 21.14
N VAL A 44 -1.86 0.18 21.11
CA VAL A 44 -0.87 0.76 22.05
C VAL A 44 -1.35 2.12 22.57
N PRO A 45 -2.49 2.17 23.29
CA PRO A 45 -3.11 3.44 23.70
C PRO A 45 -2.22 4.27 24.64
N ASP A 46 -1.46 3.62 25.51
CA ASP A 46 -0.61 4.28 26.51
C ASP A 46 0.58 5.04 25.89
N GLU A 47 1.02 4.63 24.69
CA GLU A 47 2.18 5.18 23.97
C GLU A 47 1.80 5.60 22.53
N ALA A 48 0.57 6.08 22.34
CA ALA A 48 0.04 6.39 21.01
C ALA A 48 0.85 7.46 20.27
N GLU A 49 1.43 8.43 20.99
CA GLU A 49 2.29 9.47 20.40
C GLU A 49 3.60 8.90 19.87
N SER A 50 4.30 8.10 20.70
CA SER A 50 5.53 7.38 20.32
C SER A 50 5.30 6.41 19.16
N ALA A 51 4.22 5.61 19.24
CA ALA A 51 3.84 4.65 18.20
C ALA A 51 3.46 5.36 16.90
N GLY A 52 2.73 6.48 16.98
CA GLY A 52 2.39 7.31 15.83
C GLY A 52 3.63 7.88 15.13
N GLY A 53 4.61 8.36 15.89
CA GLY A 53 5.90 8.80 15.35
C GLY A 53 6.65 7.70 14.60
N LEU A 54 6.70 6.48 15.17
CA LEU A 54 7.31 5.32 14.50
C LEU A 54 6.57 4.91 13.23
N LEU A 55 5.24 4.98 13.23
CA LEU A 55 4.40 4.68 12.06
C LEU A 55 4.71 5.66 10.92
N VAL A 56 4.74 6.96 11.21
CA VAL A 56 5.07 7.99 10.20
C VAL A 56 6.49 7.78 9.66
N ALA A 57 7.48 7.56 10.54
CA ALA A 57 8.85 7.30 10.12
C ALA A 57 8.96 6.07 9.19
N SER A 58 8.22 5.01 9.52
CA SER A 58 8.19 3.77 8.73
C SER A 58 7.54 3.99 7.36
N ILE A 59 6.43 4.74 7.29
CA ILE A 59 5.79 5.10 6.01
C ILE A 59 6.72 5.94 5.15
N GLN A 60 7.35 6.96 5.73
CA GLN A 60 8.27 7.83 4.99
C GLN A 60 9.48 7.05 4.47
N LEU A 61 10.05 6.16 5.29
CA LEU A 61 11.12 5.26 4.86
C LEU A 61 10.68 4.37 3.69
N ALA A 62 9.48 3.79 3.76
CA ALA A 62 8.93 2.97 2.68
C ALA A 62 8.70 3.79 1.39
N ILE A 63 8.20 5.03 1.49
CA ILE A 63 8.01 5.93 0.34
C ILE A 63 9.36 6.28 -0.29
N SER A 64 10.35 6.67 0.52
CA SER A 64 11.69 7.00 0.02
C SER A 64 12.37 5.79 -0.63
N ALA A 65 12.31 4.61 -0.01
CA ALA A 65 12.85 3.39 -0.59
C ALA A 65 12.12 3.00 -1.88
N GLY A 66 10.79 3.13 -1.91
CA GLY A 66 9.97 2.89 -3.09
C GLY A 66 10.27 3.87 -4.23
N ALA A 67 10.50 5.14 -3.93
CA ALA A 67 10.88 6.14 -4.92
C ALA A 67 12.29 5.88 -5.49
N ALA A 68 13.26 5.57 -4.63
CA ALA A 68 14.62 5.24 -5.07
C ALA A 68 14.66 3.95 -5.91
N GLY A 69 14.05 2.87 -5.42
CA GLY A 69 13.97 1.59 -6.14
C GLY A 69 13.13 1.67 -7.40
N GLY A 70 11.99 2.36 -7.35
CA GLY A 70 11.12 2.62 -8.49
C GLY A 70 11.81 3.45 -9.57
N GLY A 71 12.57 4.48 -9.18
CA GLY A 71 13.40 5.26 -10.10
C GLY A 71 14.45 4.41 -10.80
N ALA A 72 15.19 3.59 -10.06
CA ALA A 72 16.17 2.68 -10.65
C ALA A 72 15.55 1.67 -11.63
N VAL A 73 14.35 1.14 -11.31
CA VAL A 73 13.61 0.26 -12.23
C VAL A 73 13.12 1.01 -13.47
N PHE A 74 12.66 2.25 -13.29
CA PHE A 74 12.22 3.12 -14.39
C PHE A 74 13.35 3.39 -15.38
N ASP A 75 14.54 3.68 -14.89
CA ASP A 75 15.70 3.96 -15.76
C ASP A 75 16.06 2.76 -16.66
N LEU A 76 15.76 1.53 -16.22
CA LEU A 76 16.06 0.30 -16.96
C LEU A 76 14.91 -0.18 -17.86
N ASN A 77 13.67 -0.09 -17.39
CA ASN A 77 12.50 -0.75 -18.01
C ASN A 77 11.32 0.21 -18.24
N GLY A 78 11.49 1.50 -17.99
CA GLY A 78 10.46 2.52 -18.10
C GLY A 78 9.29 2.31 -17.13
N ALA A 79 8.18 3.01 -17.40
CA ALA A 79 6.98 2.98 -16.56
C ALA A 79 6.41 1.58 -16.39
N SER A 80 6.39 0.77 -17.45
CA SER A 80 5.86 -0.60 -17.41
C SER A 80 6.60 -1.46 -16.39
N GLY A 81 7.93 -1.35 -16.30
CA GLY A 81 8.72 -2.07 -15.31
C GLY A 81 8.35 -1.71 -13.87
N VAL A 82 8.08 -0.42 -13.60
CA VAL A 82 7.67 0.06 -12.29
C VAL A 82 6.30 -0.48 -11.89
N PHE A 83 5.32 -0.47 -12.81
CA PHE A 83 3.99 -1.01 -12.53
C PHE A 83 3.97 -2.53 -12.34
N VAL A 84 4.76 -3.28 -13.12
CA VAL A 84 4.91 -4.73 -12.90
C VAL A 84 5.58 -5.01 -11.55
N GLY A 85 6.69 -4.33 -11.26
CA GLY A 85 7.42 -4.49 -10.00
C GLY A 85 6.56 -4.16 -8.77
N SER A 86 5.81 -3.05 -8.83
CA SER A 86 4.85 -2.69 -7.77
C SER A 86 3.69 -3.69 -7.67
N GLY A 87 3.18 -4.20 -8.79
CA GLY A 87 2.18 -5.26 -8.82
C GLY A 87 2.62 -6.51 -8.06
N VAL A 88 3.86 -6.98 -8.30
CA VAL A 88 4.47 -8.11 -7.58
C VAL A 88 4.65 -7.78 -6.10
N LEU A 89 5.18 -6.61 -5.77
CA LEU A 89 5.40 -6.18 -4.38
C LEU A 89 4.08 -6.13 -3.60
N LEU A 90 3.01 -5.63 -4.20
CA LEU A 90 1.67 -5.58 -3.61
C LEU A 90 1.06 -6.98 -3.41
N VAL A 91 1.32 -7.93 -4.31
CA VAL A 91 0.90 -9.34 -4.10
C VAL A 91 1.67 -9.96 -2.94
N SER A 92 2.98 -9.76 -2.89
CA SER A 92 3.80 -10.24 -1.78
C SER A 92 3.33 -9.68 -0.44
N ALA A 93 3.03 -8.38 -0.38
CA ALA A 93 2.45 -7.75 0.80
C ALA A 93 1.10 -8.36 1.19
N MET A 94 0.21 -8.59 0.22
CA MET A 94 -1.08 -9.25 0.45
C MET A 94 -0.89 -10.65 1.05
N VAL A 95 0.00 -11.46 0.48
CA VAL A 95 0.31 -12.81 0.99
C VAL A 95 0.85 -12.74 2.41
N ILE A 96 1.81 -11.85 2.68
CA ILE A 96 2.36 -11.67 4.04
C ILE A 96 1.26 -11.29 5.02
N VAL A 97 0.40 -10.34 4.68
CA VAL A 97 -0.70 -9.92 5.56
C VAL A 97 -1.66 -11.07 5.85
N LEU A 98 -2.07 -11.81 4.81
CA LEU A 98 -3.02 -12.92 4.96
C LEU A 98 -2.51 -14.06 5.85
N PHE A 99 -1.20 -14.35 5.81
CA PHE A 99 -0.63 -15.49 6.54
C PHE A 99 0.07 -15.12 7.85
N ALA A 100 0.62 -13.91 7.96
CA ALA A 100 1.43 -13.50 9.11
C ALA A 100 0.68 -12.60 10.10
N VAL A 101 -0.35 -11.86 9.68
CA VAL A 101 -1.07 -10.94 10.57
C VAL A 101 -2.23 -11.67 11.26
N ARG A 102 -2.09 -11.89 12.56
CA ARG A 102 -3.17 -12.43 13.40
C ARG A 102 -4.06 -11.29 13.88
N VAL A 103 -5.31 -11.27 13.43
CA VAL A 103 -6.33 -10.37 13.95
C VAL A 103 -6.89 -10.97 15.24
N LYS A 104 -6.77 -10.27 16.38
CA LYS A 104 -7.48 -10.65 17.60
C LYS A 104 -8.98 -10.44 17.37
N PRO A 105 -9.84 -11.44 17.61
CA PRO A 105 -11.28 -11.26 17.48
C PRO A 105 -11.76 -10.21 18.50
N VAL A 106 -12.67 -9.33 18.06
CA VAL A 106 -13.35 -8.39 18.95
C VAL A 106 -14.25 -9.22 19.87
N VAL A 107 -13.97 -9.21 21.18
CA VAL A 107 -14.85 -9.83 22.17
C VAL A 107 -16.14 -9.03 22.16
N SER A 108 -17.24 -9.64 21.74
CA SER A 108 -18.57 -9.07 21.90
C SER A 108 -18.90 -9.07 23.40
N GLU A 109 -18.93 -7.90 24.01
CA GLU A 109 -19.60 -7.72 25.31
C GLU A 109 -21.11 -7.88 25.04
N GLU A 110 -21.65 -9.03 25.46
CA GLU A 110 -23.10 -9.25 25.60
C GLU A 110 -23.63 -8.60 26.88
#